data_AF-A0A2N8TRR7-F1
#
_entry.id   AF-A0A2N8TRR7-F1
#
_cell.length_a   1.000
_cell.length_b   1.000
_cell.length_c   1.000
_cell.angle_alpha   90.00
_cell.angle_beta   90.00
_cell.angle_gamma   90.00
#
_symmetry.space_group_name_H-M   'P 1'
#
loop_
_entity.id
_entity.type
_entity.pdbx_description
1 polymer ?
#
loop_
_entity_poly.entity_id
_entity_poly.type
_entity_poly.pdbx_seq_one_letter_code
_entity_poly.pdbx_strand_id
1 'polypeptide(L)'
;MSTVRWAADAPTEPEFGVRRTLAGFPDGALAVHLEDGRGGTAVFPAHASPSGTEFVVRVPINGGRRLGRAGPLRAVRLAEPPAGLWAGQLRLGGWSWGLPPTPADLVPAKWRRRGLPWHAKPAADRGETFTLQVARTDLVRTVAHRLKP
;
A
#
# COMPACT_ATOMS: atom_id res chain seq x y z
N MET A 1 17.85 5.72 -3.90
CA MET A 1 16.54 6.19 -4.37
C MET A 1 15.55 5.06 -4.20
N SER A 2 14.48 5.31 -3.46
CA SER A 2 13.30 4.44 -3.36
C SER A 2 12.29 4.86 -4.43
N THR A 3 11.54 3.91 -4.98
CA THR A 3 10.51 4.13 -6.01
C THR A 3 9.16 3.62 -5.51
N VAL A 4 8.07 4.26 -5.95
CA VAL A 4 6.70 3.86 -5.67
C VAL A 4 5.92 3.87 -6.97
N ARG A 5 5.25 2.76 -7.31
CA ARG A 5 4.41 2.64 -8.52
C ARG A 5 3.32 1.60 -8.30
N TRP A 6 2.34 1.48 -9.18
CA TRP A 6 1.50 0.28 -9.21
C TRP A 6 2.26 -0.88 -9.85
N ALA A 7 2.08 -2.09 -9.33
CA ALA A 7 2.62 -3.29 -9.97
C ALA A 7 1.96 -3.47 -11.34
N ALA A 8 2.77 -3.67 -12.39
CA ALA A 8 2.29 -3.80 -13.76
C ALA A 8 1.38 -5.03 -13.95
N ASP A 9 1.65 -6.10 -13.20
CA ASP A 9 0.89 -7.35 -13.19
C ASP A 9 -0.27 -7.36 -12.18
N ALA A 10 -0.34 -6.36 -11.29
CA ALA A 10 -1.36 -6.27 -10.25
C ALA A 10 -1.73 -4.80 -9.97
N PRO A 11 -2.69 -4.20 -10.72
CA PRO A 11 -3.00 -2.76 -10.67
C PRO A 11 -3.70 -2.30 -9.38
N THR A 12 -3.80 -3.19 -8.39
CA THR A 12 -4.31 -2.90 -7.03
C THR A 12 -3.26 -3.23 -5.98
N GLU A 13 -1.99 -3.36 -6.38
CA GLU A 13 -0.86 -3.55 -5.49
C GLU A 13 0.13 -2.40 -5.76
N PRO A 14 0.29 -1.41 -4.85
CA PRO A 14 1.44 -0.53 -4.94
C PRO A 14 2.70 -1.35 -4.65
N GLU A 15 3.68 -1.14 -5.50
CA GLU A 15 5.01 -1.70 -5.47
C GLU A 15 5.99 -0.62 -4.99
N PHE A 16 6.72 -0.94 -3.93
CA PHE A 16 7.78 -0.10 -3.37
C PHE A 16 9.12 -0.76 -3.70
N GLY A 17 9.93 -0.09 -4.52
CA GLY A 17 11.31 -0.48 -4.78
C GLY A 17 12.25 0.24 -3.82
N VAL A 18 13.08 -0.49 -3.10
CA VAL A 18 14.13 0.09 -2.26
C VAL A 18 15.47 -0.49 -2.71
N ARG A 19 16.37 0.40 -3.20
CA ARG A 19 17.73 -0.02 -3.59
C ARG A 19 18.41 -0.72 -2.42
N ARG A 20 18.94 -1.91 -2.69
CA ARG A 20 19.63 -2.72 -1.70
C ARG A 20 21.06 -2.21 -1.52
N THR A 21 21.27 -1.26 -0.60
CA THR A 21 22.58 -1.12 0.08
C THR A 21 22.69 -2.08 1.28
N LEU A 22 21.59 -2.71 1.66
CA LEU A 22 21.43 -3.63 2.80
C LEU A 22 21.64 -5.10 2.38
N ALA A 23 22.82 -5.43 1.85
CA ALA A 23 23.16 -6.78 1.38
C ALA A 23 23.14 -7.87 2.49
N GLY A 24 23.03 -7.49 3.77
CA GLY A 24 23.09 -8.43 4.91
C GLY A 24 21.76 -8.86 5.53
N PHE A 25 20.60 -8.35 5.09
CA PHE A 25 19.33 -8.65 5.76
C PHE A 25 18.60 -9.85 5.12
N PRO A 26 18.02 -10.76 5.93
CA PRO A 26 17.28 -11.91 5.42
C PRO A 26 15.97 -11.47 4.75
N ASP A 27 15.43 -12.33 3.87
CA ASP A 27 14.13 -12.11 3.23
C ASP A 27 13.04 -11.86 4.30
N GLY A 28 12.18 -10.85 4.06
CA GLY A 28 11.13 -10.46 5.00
C GLY A 28 11.59 -9.75 6.28
N ALA A 29 12.88 -9.38 6.43
CA ALA A 29 13.34 -8.54 7.55
C ALA A 29 12.85 -7.09 7.43
N LEU A 30 12.73 -6.60 6.20
CA LEU A 30 12.19 -5.29 5.86
C LEU A 30 10.68 -5.44 5.61
N ALA A 31 9.86 -4.50 6.09
CA ALA A 31 8.43 -4.51 5.84
C ALA A 31 7.84 -3.10 5.70
N VAL A 32 6.81 -2.96 4.87
CA VAL A 32 5.93 -1.78 4.89
C VAL A 32 4.85 -2.00 5.93
N HIS A 33 4.73 -1.03 6.83
CA HIS A 33 3.64 -0.91 7.77
C HIS A 33 2.70 0.18 7.28
N LEU A 34 1.41 -0.16 7.16
CA LEU A 34 0.35 0.81 6.93
C LEU A 34 -0.47 0.95 8.21
N GLU A 35 -0.71 2.19 8.63
CA GLU A 35 -1.49 2.50 9.83
C GLU A 35 -2.63 3.47 9.49
N ASP A 36 -3.82 3.23 10.07
CA ASP A 36 -5.02 4.05 9.80
C ASP A 36 -5.28 5.15 10.84
N GLY A 37 -4.38 5.30 11.83
CA GLY A 37 -4.50 6.24 12.94
C GLY A 37 -5.60 5.90 13.95
N ARG A 38 -6.32 4.78 13.77
CA ARG A 38 -7.42 4.30 14.61
C ARG A 38 -7.12 2.92 15.23
N GLY A 39 -5.88 2.48 15.16
CA GLY A 39 -5.41 1.19 15.66
C GLY A 39 -5.42 0.06 14.61
N GLY A 40 -5.86 0.32 13.38
CA GLY A 40 -5.70 -0.59 12.26
C GLY A 40 -4.26 -0.56 11.74
N THR A 41 -3.61 -1.72 11.72
CA THR A 41 -2.24 -1.88 11.22
C THR A 41 -2.15 -3.04 10.25
N ALA A 42 -1.58 -2.80 9.06
CA ALA A 42 -1.30 -3.83 8.06
C ALA A 42 0.21 -3.92 7.81
N VAL A 43 0.76 -5.14 7.79
CA VAL A 43 2.20 -5.39 7.61
C VAL A 43 2.45 -6.21 6.35
N PHE A 44 3.30 -5.70 5.47
CA PHE A 44 3.65 -6.30 4.19
C PHE A 44 5.18 -6.50 4.10
N PRO A 45 5.68 -7.74 4.17
CA PRO A 45 7.10 -7.99 4.10
C PRO A 45 7.65 -7.65 2.70
N ALA A 46 8.87 -7.15 2.68
CA ALA A 46 9.65 -6.96 1.47
C ALA A 46 10.26 -8.29 1.02
N HIS A 47 10.28 -8.51 -0.28
CA HIS A 47 10.95 -9.63 -0.89
C HIS A 47 12.10 -9.16 -1.76
N ALA A 48 13.18 -9.93 -1.83
CA ALA A 48 14.24 -9.65 -2.79
C ALA A 48 13.69 -9.68 -4.22
N SER A 49 14.04 -8.68 -5.04
CA SER A 49 13.74 -8.71 -6.47
C SER A 49 14.41 -9.93 -7.13
N PRO A 50 13.92 -10.41 -8.28
CA PRO A 50 14.59 -11.48 -9.03
C PRO A 50 16.04 -11.15 -9.40
N SER A 51 16.35 -9.86 -9.60
CA SER A 51 17.71 -9.37 -9.84
C SER A 51 18.59 -9.33 -8.58
N GLY A 52 18.00 -9.46 -7.38
CA GLY A 52 18.69 -9.40 -6.09
C GLY A 52 19.22 -8.02 -5.69
N THR A 53 19.01 -6.99 -6.53
CA THR A 53 19.55 -5.63 -6.37
C THR A 53 18.63 -4.71 -5.57
N GLU A 54 17.37 -5.10 -5.38
CA GLU A 54 16.37 -4.28 -4.72
C GLU A 54 15.47 -5.15 -3.82
N PHE A 55 14.90 -4.54 -2.79
CA PHE A 55 13.76 -5.10 -2.10
C PHE A 55 12.48 -4.53 -2.71
N VAL A 56 11.52 -5.42 -2.96
CA VAL A 56 10.22 -5.11 -3.51
C VAL A 56 9.16 -5.45 -2.47
N VAL A 57 8.38 -4.45 -2.07
CA VAL A 57 7.21 -4.66 -1.22
C VAL A 57 5.97 -4.46 -2.07
N ARG A 58 5.03 -5.41 -2.01
CA ARG A 58 3.73 -5.29 -2.67
C ARG A 58 2.62 -5.30 -1.64
N VAL A 59 1.75 -4.29 -1.71
CA VAL A 59 0.68 -4.09 -0.73
C VAL A 59 -0.68 -4.38 -1.39
N PRO A 60 -1.26 -5.58 -1.23
CA PRO A 60 -2.61 -5.86 -1.73
C PRO A 60 -3.69 -5.08 -0.98
N ILE A 61 -3.96 -3.86 -1.45
CA ILE A 61 -4.98 -2.96 -0.88
C ILE A 61 -6.41 -3.44 -1.17
N ASN A 62 -6.58 -4.35 -2.13
CA ASN A 62 -7.86 -5.01 -2.41
C ASN A 62 -8.16 -6.18 -1.47
N GLY A 63 -7.26 -6.52 -0.55
CA GLY A 63 -7.42 -7.68 0.31
C GLY A 63 -7.02 -9.03 -0.32
N GLY A 64 -6.37 -9.00 -1.47
CA GLY A 64 -5.87 -10.16 -2.17
C GLY A 64 -4.94 -11.02 -1.29
N ARG A 65 -5.20 -12.33 -1.27
CA ARG A 65 -4.38 -13.30 -0.53
C ARG A 65 -3.08 -13.56 -1.29
N ARG A 66 -2.07 -12.70 -1.15
CA ARG A 66 -0.73 -13.02 -1.66
C ARG A 66 -0.05 -13.98 -0.68
N LEU A 67 -0.18 -15.29 -0.88
CA LEU A 67 0.53 -16.34 -0.12
C LEU A 67 2.05 -16.20 -0.36
N GLY A 68 2.68 -15.24 0.29
CA GLY A 68 4.14 -15.20 0.47
C GLY A 68 4.48 -16.06 1.69
N ARG A 69 5.60 -16.79 1.63
CA ARG A 69 6.17 -17.49 2.80
C ARG A 69 6.20 -16.51 3.98
N ALA A 70 5.58 -16.91 5.09
CA ALA A 70 5.61 -16.14 6.31
C ALA A 70 7.07 -16.01 6.76
N GLY A 71 7.63 -14.82 6.62
CA GLY A 71 8.85 -14.44 7.33
C GLY A 71 8.60 -14.39 8.84
N PRO A 72 9.64 -14.18 9.66
CA PRO A 72 9.55 -14.21 11.12
C PRO A 72 8.68 -13.07 11.72
N LEU A 73 8.33 -12.06 10.93
CA LEU A 73 7.40 -11.01 11.34
C LEU A 73 5.97 -11.56 11.32
N ARG A 74 5.27 -11.54 12.46
CA ARG A 74 3.82 -11.78 12.53
C ARG A 74 3.11 -10.75 11.65
N ALA A 75 2.92 -11.08 10.37
CA ALA A 75 2.21 -10.24 9.44
C ALA A 75 0.75 -10.15 9.89
N VAL A 76 0.38 -9.05 10.54
CA VAL A 76 -1.02 -8.68 10.69
C VAL A 76 -1.49 -8.28 9.30
N ARG A 77 -2.03 -9.26 8.57
CA ARG A 77 -2.62 -9.04 7.26
C ARG A 77 -4.06 -8.59 7.49
N LEU A 78 -4.33 -7.31 7.29
CA LEU A 78 -5.70 -6.89 7.04
C LEU A 78 -6.13 -7.49 5.72
N ALA A 79 -6.88 -8.59 5.83
CA ALA A 79 -7.44 -9.30 4.69
C ALA A 79 -8.31 -8.38 3.83
N GLU A 80 -8.83 -7.26 4.35
CA GLU A 80 -9.50 -6.20 3.59
C GLU A 80 -9.38 -4.87 4.37
N PRO A 81 -8.57 -3.88 3.95
CA PRO A 81 -8.47 -2.62 4.68
C PRO A 81 -9.81 -1.87 4.69
N PRO A 82 -10.28 -1.36 5.86
CA PRO A 82 -11.42 -0.45 5.92
C PRO A 82 -11.16 0.86 5.15
N ALA A 83 -12.25 1.56 4.84
CA ALA A 83 -12.16 2.91 4.28
C ALA A 83 -11.52 3.86 5.31
N GLY A 84 -10.58 4.67 4.85
CA GLY A 84 -9.78 5.53 5.72
C GLY A 84 -8.51 6.04 5.02
N LEU A 85 -7.76 6.85 5.76
CA LEU A 85 -6.40 7.24 5.39
C LEU A 85 -5.44 6.21 5.96
N TRP A 86 -4.49 5.78 5.15
CA TRP A 86 -3.45 4.82 5.52
C TRP A 86 -2.09 5.45 5.30
N ALA A 87 -1.37 5.72 6.39
CA ALA A 87 -0.01 6.25 6.36
C ALA A 87 0.99 5.09 6.29
N GLY A 88 1.99 5.22 5.42
CA GLY A 88 2.96 4.16 5.18
C GLY A 88 4.35 4.46 5.74
N GLN A 89 4.92 3.48 6.43
CA GLN A 89 6.27 3.50 6.97
C GLN A 89 7.03 2.24 6.57
N LEU A 90 8.34 2.38 6.39
CA LEU A 90 9.25 1.26 6.19
C LEU A 90 9.89 0.90 7.53
N ARG A 91 9.86 -0.37 7.93
CA ARG A 91 10.44 -0.83 9.20
C ARG A 91 11.43 -1.97 8.97
N LEU A 92 12.52 -1.93 9.75
CA LEU A 92 13.56 -2.96 9.80
C LEU A 92 13.98 -3.16 11.26
N GLY A 93 13.50 -4.24 11.89
CA GLY A 93 13.66 -4.42 13.34
C GLY A 93 13.07 -3.24 14.12
N GLY A 94 13.88 -2.59 14.97
CA GLY A 94 13.49 -1.41 15.74
C GLY A 94 13.52 -0.08 14.96
N TRP A 95 14.03 -0.09 13.72
CA TRP A 95 14.18 1.12 12.91
C TRP A 95 12.91 1.39 12.09
N SER A 96 12.54 2.67 11.98
CA SER A 96 11.46 3.13 11.12
C SER A 96 11.90 4.31 10.28
N TRP A 97 11.50 4.30 9.01
CA TRP A 97 11.69 5.40 8.07
C TRP A 97 10.35 5.75 7.42
N GLY A 98 10.13 7.04 7.17
CA GLY A 98 9.03 7.48 6.33
C GLY A 98 9.20 6.89 4.93
N LEU A 99 8.12 6.37 4.36
CA LEU A 99 8.12 6.06 2.93
C LEU A 99 8.20 7.37 2.13
N PRO A 100 8.87 7.34 0.96
CA PRO A 100 8.89 8.51 0.09
C PRO A 100 7.46 8.98 -0.22
N PRO A 101 7.25 10.28 -0.39
CA PRO A 101 5.93 10.82 -0.69
C PRO A 101 5.36 10.19 -1.95
N THR A 102 4.03 10.07 -1.98
CA THR A 102 3.34 9.42 -3.08
C THR A 102 3.53 10.22 -4.38
N PRO A 103 3.89 9.57 -5.51
CA PRO A 103 4.08 10.26 -6.79
C PRO A 103 2.82 11.02 -7.20
N ALA A 104 3.00 12.23 -7.74
CA ALA A 104 1.92 13.12 -8.12
C ALA A 104 1.01 12.57 -9.23
N ASP A 105 1.58 11.70 -10.07
CA ASP A 105 1.00 11.03 -11.22
C ASP A 105 0.50 9.62 -10.91
N LEU A 106 0.54 9.18 -9.64
CA LEU A 106 0.07 7.87 -9.25
C LEU A 106 -1.46 7.77 -9.45
N VAL A 107 -1.86 7.13 -10.54
CA VAL A 107 -3.26 6.96 -10.95
C VAL A 107 -4.04 6.22 -9.85
N PRO A 108 -5.28 6.61 -9.53
CA PRO A 108 -6.09 5.86 -8.56
C PRO A 108 -6.30 4.39 -8.97
N ALA A 109 -6.03 3.47 -8.05
CA ALA A 109 -6.43 2.07 -8.20
C ALA A 109 -7.92 1.92 -7.88
N LYS A 110 -8.64 1.14 -8.68
CA LYS A 110 -10.09 0.90 -8.54
C LYS A 110 -10.37 -0.59 -8.55
N TRP A 111 -11.29 -1.04 -7.69
CA TRP A 111 -11.71 -2.44 -7.63
C TRP A 111 -13.16 -2.55 -7.16
N ARG A 112 -13.65 -3.80 -7.03
CA ARG A 112 -14.97 -4.10 -6.48
C ARG A 112 -14.84 -4.99 -5.24
N ARG A 113 -15.62 -4.71 -4.21
CA ARG A 113 -15.74 -5.54 -3.00
C ARG A 113 -17.21 -5.74 -2.67
N ARG A 114 -17.65 -6.99 -2.63
CA ARG A 114 -19.05 -7.38 -2.38
C ARG A 114 -20.04 -6.61 -3.27
N GLY A 115 -19.72 -6.49 -4.56
CA GLY A 115 -20.53 -5.76 -5.54
C GLY A 115 -20.40 -4.24 -5.51
N LEU A 116 -19.80 -3.63 -4.48
CA LEU A 116 -19.62 -2.18 -4.40
C LEU A 116 -18.30 -1.74 -5.05
N PRO A 117 -18.27 -0.58 -5.74
CA PRO A 117 -17.04 0.02 -6.26
C PRO A 117 -16.20 0.64 -5.13
N TRP A 118 -14.89 0.41 -5.18
CA TRP A 118 -13.89 0.93 -4.25
C TRP A 118 -12.71 1.53 -5.01
N HIS A 119 -11.97 2.40 -4.33
CA HIS A 119 -10.76 2.99 -4.86
C HIS A 119 -9.74 3.27 -3.77
N ALA A 120 -8.48 3.32 -4.18
CA ALA A 120 -7.37 3.84 -3.42
C ALA A 120 -6.64 4.88 -4.26
N LYS A 121 -6.34 6.02 -3.66
CA LYS A 121 -5.62 7.11 -4.31
C LYS A 121 -4.68 7.78 -3.30
N PRO A 122 -3.66 8.52 -3.78
CA PRO A 122 -2.87 9.39 -2.90
C PRO A 122 -3.81 10.33 -2.12
N ALA A 123 -3.51 10.57 -0.85
CA ALA A 123 -4.24 11.58 -0.07
C ALA A 123 -4.06 12.97 -0.73
N ALA A 124 -5.11 13.80 -0.66
CA ALA A 124 -5.09 15.14 -1.25
C ALA A 124 -4.11 16.08 -0.52
N ASP A 125 -3.95 15.89 0.79
CA ASP A 125 -2.92 16.53 1.58
C ASP A 125 -1.60 15.77 1.36
N ARG A 126 -0.79 16.28 0.43
CA ARG A 126 0.52 15.71 0.10
C ARG A 126 1.50 16.08 1.22
N GLY A 127 1.37 15.38 2.34
CA GLY A 127 2.36 15.43 3.41
C GLY A 127 3.70 14.87 2.95
N GLU A 128 4.72 15.01 3.81
CA GLU A 128 6.07 14.48 3.57
C GLU A 128 6.13 12.94 3.52
N THR A 129 5.04 12.27 3.88
CA THR A 129 4.96 10.81 4.02
C THR A 129 3.93 10.20 3.06
N PHE A 130 4.20 8.98 2.61
CA PHE A 130 3.27 8.20 1.80
C PHE A 130 1.92 8.02 2.52
N THR A 131 0.84 8.51 1.92
CA THR A 131 -0.52 8.35 2.47
C THR A 131 -1.50 7.96 1.38
N LEU A 132 -2.26 6.89 1.61
CA LEU A 132 -3.33 6.42 0.72
C LEU A 132 -4.71 6.64 1.34
N GLN A 133 -5.61 7.23 0.57
CA GLN A 133 -7.02 7.25 0.88
C GLN A 133 -7.68 6.02 0.24
N VAL A 134 -8.16 5.10 1.07
CA VAL A 134 -9.01 3.97 0.66
C VAL A 134 -10.46 4.36 0.92
N ALA A 135 -11.31 4.29 -0.10
CA ALA A 135 -12.70 4.67 0.05
C ALA A 135 -13.65 3.88 -0.86
N ARG A 136 -14.90 3.79 -0.43
CA ARG A 136 -16.01 3.37 -1.28
C ARG A 136 -16.28 4.48 -2.28
N THR A 137 -16.57 4.11 -3.52
CA THR A 137 -17.14 5.06 -4.46
C THR A 137 -18.63 5.16 -4.12
N ASP A 138 -19.03 6.19 -3.37
CA ASP A 138 -20.44 6.44 -3.12
C ASP A 138 -21.14 6.84 -4.43
N LEU A 139 -21.90 5.90 -4.99
CA LEU A 139 -22.77 6.12 -6.16
C LEU A 139 -23.76 7.29 -5.94
N VAL A 140 -24.05 7.63 -4.69
CA VAL A 140 -25.02 8.67 -4.33
C VAL A 140 -24.57 10.07 -4.78
N ARG A 141 -23.26 10.40 -4.72
CA ARG A 141 -22.78 11.71 -5.17
C ARG A 141 -22.77 11.84 -6.70
N THR A 142 -22.68 10.73 -7.42
CA THR A 142 -22.74 10.73 -8.90
C THR A 142 -24.17 10.88 -9.41
N VAL A 143 -25.17 10.34 -8.71
CA VAL A 143 -26.59 10.50 -9.08
C VAL A 143 -27.10 11.91 -8.73
N ALA A 144 -26.68 12.50 -7.60
CA ALA A 144 -27.06 13.86 -7.22
C ALA A 144 -26.52 14.95 -8.17
N HIS A 145 -25.44 14.69 -8.91
CA HIS A 145 -24.98 15.60 -9.97
C HIS A 145 -25.70 15.43 -11.31
N ARG A 146 -26.39 14.30 -11.52
CA ARG A 146 -27.21 14.06 -12.71
C ARG A 146 -28.68 14.47 -12.54
N LEU A 147 -29.07 14.77 -11.30
CA LEU A 147 -30.39 15.28 -10.92
C LEU A 147 -30.23 16.71 -10.36
N LYS A 148 -29.69 17.61 -11.18
CA LYS A 148 -30.05 19.02 -11.06
C LYS A 148 -31.02 19.31 -12.24
N PRO A 149 -32.20 19.90 -11.97
CA PRO A 149 -33.12 20.31 -13.02
C PRO A 149 -32.51 21.37 -13.94
#